data_AF-A0A1V4VDW0-F1
#
_entry.id   AF-A0A1V4VDW0-F1
#
_cell.length_a   1.000
_cell.length_b   1.000
_cell.length_c   1.000
_cell.angle_alpha   90.00
_cell.angle_beta   90.00
_cell.angle_gamma   90.00
#
_symmetry.space_group_name_H-M   'P 1'
#
loop_
_entity.id
_entity.type
_entity.pdbx_description
1 polymer ?
#
loop_
_entity_poly.entity_id
_entity_poly.type
_entity_poly.pdbx_seq_one_letter_code
_entity_poly.pdbx_strand_id
1 'polypeptide(L)'
;MMKNKLFICTLSVVITCLLLIGSQKAYSAINEKNINDLISKYETWTVRMLIPDNDNLGKTTKTPDSVKSAIRQREQKNVDELFSTEKSNVMKDKVDSALNSREVLDDVDGGVVNIVIKQCNIKDDTALVEAQVTKYITDIVNKDGKSYKNRVQSTDMKKYNCIRENGKWVIDNVGGQKDFDSVKVDLQPIE
;
A
#
# COMPACT_ATOMS: atom_id res chain seq x y z
N MET A 1 -54.61 -28.36 6.25
CA MET A 1 -53.31 -28.49 6.94
C MET A 1 -52.08 -28.48 6.01
N MET A 2 -52.10 -29.08 4.80
CA MET A 2 -50.93 -29.07 3.90
C MET A 2 -50.51 -27.69 3.35
N LYS A 3 -51.46 -26.77 3.09
CA LYS A 3 -51.17 -25.43 2.54
C LYS A 3 -50.30 -24.57 3.47
N ASN A 4 -50.51 -24.63 4.79
CA ASN A 4 -49.70 -23.87 5.76
C ASN A 4 -48.27 -24.42 5.89
N LYS A 5 -48.08 -25.74 5.78
CA LYS A 5 -46.74 -26.36 5.82
C LYS A 5 -45.93 -26.01 4.57
N LEU A 6 -46.57 -26.01 3.40
CA LEU A 6 -45.93 -25.63 2.14
C LEU A 6 -45.49 -24.15 2.18
N PHE A 7 -46.37 -23.27 2.67
CA PHE A 7 -46.08 -21.83 2.82
C PHE A 7 -44.90 -21.56 3.76
N ILE A 8 -44.81 -22.26 4.90
CA ILE A 8 -43.70 -22.12 5.86
C ILE A 8 -42.38 -22.60 5.23
N CYS A 9 -42.38 -23.71 4.50
CA CYS A 9 -41.18 -24.19 3.81
C CYS A 9 -40.71 -23.24 2.69
N THR A 10 -41.63 -22.64 1.94
CA THR A 10 -41.26 -21.64 0.91
C THR A 10 -40.69 -20.38 1.57
N LEU A 11 -41.30 -19.92 2.66
CA LEU A 11 -40.85 -18.74 3.39
C LEU A 11 -39.46 -18.96 4.00
N SER A 12 -39.18 -20.14 4.58
CA SER A 12 -37.86 -20.45 5.14
C SER A 12 -36.78 -20.47 4.06
N VAL A 13 -37.04 -21.07 2.89
CA VAL A 13 -36.09 -21.06 1.76
C VAL A 13 -35.80 -19.63 1.29
N VAL A 14 -36.82 -18.79 1.16
CA VAL A 14 -36.64 -17.38 0.76
C VAL A 14 -35.79 -16.62 1.79
N ILE A 15 -36.06 -16.80 3.08
CA ILE A 15 -35.27 -16.17 4.16
C ILE A 15 -33.82 -16.68 4.12
N THR A 16 -33.60 -17.99 3.98
CA THR A 16 -32.25 -18.56 3.88
C THR A 16 -31.49 -18.02 2.68
N CYS A 17 -32.12 -17.94 1.51
CA CYS A 17 -31.51 -17.33 0.32
C CYS A 17 -31.15 -15.85 0.54
N LEU A 18 -32.05 -15.06 1.14
CA LEU A 18 -31.78 -13.65 1.45
C LEU A 18 -30.61 -13.49 2.44
N LEU A 19 -30.54 -14.34 3.46
CA LEU A 19 -29.43 -14.35 4.44
C LEU A 19 -28.10 -14.73 3.77
N LEU A 20 -28.09 -15.71 2.87
CA LEU A 20 -26.89 -16.12 2.12
C LEU A 20 -26.39 -15.02 1.17
N ILE A 21 -27.29 -14.33 0.47
CA ILE A 21 -26.91 -13.21 -0.42
C ILE A 21 -26.42 -12.02 0.41
N GLY A 22 -27.08 -11.72 1.53
CA GLY A 22 -26.69 -10.65 2.45
C GLY A 22 -25.32 -10.88 3.06
N SER A 23 -25.02 -12.11 3.50
CA SER A 23 -23.72 -12.46 4.07
C SER A 23 -22.60 -12.41 3.05
N GLN A 24 -22.84 -12.83 1.80
CA GLN A 24 -21.86 -12.70 0.72
C GLN A 24 -21.53 -11.24 0.39
N LYS A 25 -22.53 -10.36 0.33
CA LYS A 25 -22.30 -8.92 0.09
C LYS A 25 -21.51 -8.28 1.23
N ALA A 26 -21.86 -8.59 2.49
CA ALA A 26 -21.13 -8.08 3.65
C ALA A 26 -19.68 -8.61 3.67
N TYR A 27 -19.47 -9.89 3.34
CA TYR A 27 -18.14 -10.50 3.24
C TYR A 27 -17.28 -9.83 2.15
N SER A 28 -17.85 -9.54 0.97
CA SER A 28 -17.14 -8.83 -0.11
C SER A 28 -16.71 -7.43 0.34
N ALA A 29 -17.64 -6.65 0.91
CA ALA A 29 -17.35 -5.28 1.34
C ALA A 29 -16.26 -5.18 2.42
N ILE A 30 -16.26 -6.11 3.39
CA ILE A 30 -15.22 -6.18 4.42
C ILE A 30 -13.86 -6.51 3.79
N ASN A 31 -13.82 -7.48 2.88
CA ASN A 31 -12.56 -7.86 2.23
C ASN A 31 -12.03 -6.76 1.31
N GLU A 32 -12.89 -6.10 0.54
CA GLU A 32 -12.51 -4.95 -0.30
C GLU A 32 -11.93 -3.81 0.54
N LYS A 33 -12.52 -3.51 1.70
CA LYS A 33 -11.95 -2.54 2.64
C LYS A 33 -10.57 -2.97 3.15
N ASN A 34 -10.44 -4.22 3.62
CA ASN A 34 -9.17 -4.73 4.13
C ASN A 34 -8.06 -4.72 3.06
N ILE A 35 -8.43 -5.01 1.81
CA ILE A 35 -7.53 -4.96 0.65
C ILE A 35 -7.14 -3.51 0.34
N ASN A 36 -8.07 -2.57 0.38
CA ASN A 36 -7.78 -1.15 0.19
C ASN A 36 -6.80 -0.64 1.27
N ASP A 37 -7.03 -1.01 2.53
CA ASP A 37 -6.14 -0.66 3.64
C ASP A 37 -4.75 -1.28 3.46
N LEU A 38 -4.67 -2.53 2.99
CA LEU A 38 -3.40 -3.19 2.65
C LEU A 38 -2.66 -2.45 1.54
N ILE A 39 -3.34 -2.11 0.44
CA ILE A 39 -2.74 -1.35 -0.68
C ILE A 39 -2.25 0.02 -0.19
N SER A 40 -3.04 0.72 0.63
CA SER A 40 -2.64 2.01 1.21
C SER A 40 -1.37 1.91 2.04
N LYS A 41 -1.27 0.87 2.89
CA LYS A 41 -0.07 0.62 3.70
C LYS A 41 1.13 0.27 2.83
N TYR A 42 0.95 -0.62 1.86
CA TYR A 42 2.02 -1.00 0.92
C TYR A 42 2.53 0.21 0.12
N GLU A 43 1.64 1.00 -0.48
CA GLU A 43 2.05 2.15 -1.29
C GLU A 43 2.71 3.24 -0.43
N THR A 44 2.19 3.49 0.77
CA THR A 44 2.84 4.39 1.75
C THR A 44 4.22 3.88 2.13
N TRP A 45 4.37 2.57 2.35
CA TRP A 45 5.66 1.94 2.60
C TRP A 45 6.62 2.15 1.42
N THR A 46 6.19 1.93 0.17
CA THR A 46 7.09 2.08 -0.99
C THR A 46 7.69 3.48 -1.14
N VAL A 47 6.95 4.53 -0.76
CA VAL A 47 7.44 5.91 -0.82
C VAL A 47 8.22 6.33 0.43
N ARG A 48 7.93 5.74 1.59
CA ARG A 48 8.58 6.07 2.87
C ARG A 48 9.74 5.16 3.26
N MET A 49 9.96 4.07 2.53
CA MET A 49 10.92 3.00 2.85
C MET A 49 12.31 3.54 3.21
N LEU A 50 12.75 4.61 2.55
CA LEU A 50 14.08 5.20 2.72
C LEU A 50 14.05 6.54 3.48
N ILE A 51 12.90 6.99 3.95
CA ILE A 51 12.80 8.24 4.70
C ILE A 51 13.30 7.99 6.13
N PRO A 52 14.36 8.68 6.58
CA PRO A 52 14.87 8.52 7.93
C PRO A 52 13.88 9.12 8.95
N ASP A 53 13.97 8.65 10.20
CA ASP A 53 13.20 9.27 11.29
C ASP A 53 13.70 10.71 11.54
N ASN A 54 12.80 11.57 12.02
CA ASN A 54 12.85 13.04 11.97
C ASN A 54 14.20 13.72 12.29
N ASP A 55 15.02 13.14 13.17
CA ASP A 55 16.25 13.78 13.64
C ASP A 55 17.34 13.93 12.56
N ASN A 56 17.26 13.16 11.48
CA ASN A 56 18.25 13.12 10.39
C ASN A 56 17.77 13.72 9.05
N LEU A 57 16.58 14.31 9.02
CA LEU A 57 16.02 14.90 7.80
C LEU A 57 16.87 16.10 7.32
N GLY A 58 17.33 16.07 6.06
CA GLY A 58 17.88 17.25 5.38
C GLY A 58 19.25 17.75 5.85
N LYS A 59 19.98 16.97 6.66
CA LYS A 59 21.17 17.48 7.39
C LYS A 59 22.53 17.02 6.84
N THR A 60 22.61 16.07 5.90
CA THR A 60 23.90 15.47 5.57
C THR A 60 24.14 15.21 4.07
N THR A 61 25.40 15.37 3.66
CA THR A 61 25.94 14.92 2.35
C THR A 61 26.16 13.41 2.29
N LYS A 62 25.98 12.70 3.41
CA LYS A 62 26.03 11.24 3.52
C LYS A 62 25.15 10.76 4.67
N THR A 63 24.38 9.70 4.44
CA THR A 63 23.56 9.08 5.49
C THR A 63 24.46 8.23 6.42
N PRO A 64 24.45 8.46 7.75
CA PRO A 64 25.20 7.65 8.70
C PRO A 64 24.74 6.18 8.74
N ASP A 65 25.66 5.25 9.00
CA ASP A 65 25.34 3.81 9.06
C ASP A 65 24.36 3.45 10.19
N SER A 66 24.37 4.22 11.28
CA SER A 66 23.39 4.09 12.38
C SER A 66 21.96 4.37 11.89
N VAL A 67 21.79 5.39 11.03
CA VAL A 67 20.50 5.73 10.41
C VAL A 67 20.07 4.65 9.43
N LYS A 68 20.99 4.19 8.56
CA LYS A 68 20.71 3.07 7.64
C LYS A 68 20.28 1.80 8.39
N SER A 69 20.91 1.52 9.53
CA SER A 69 20.60 0.35 10.36
C SER A 69 19.22 0.46 11.02
N ALA A 70 18.86 1.65 11.52
CA ALA A 70 17.52 1.90 12.06
C ALA A 70 16.44 1.73 10.99
N ILE A 71 16.64 2.29 9.79
CA ILE A 71 15.72 2.10 8.65
C ILE A 71 15.62 0.61 8.31
N ARG A 72 16.75 -0.09 8.17
CA ARG A 72 16.75 -1.54 7.87
C ARG A 72 15.89 -2.34 8.85
N GLN A 73 16.04 -2.10 10.15
CA GLN A 73 15.27 -2.82 11.17
C GLN A 73 13.76 -2.51 11.07
N ARG A 74 13.40 -1.23 10.89
CA ARG A 74 12.02 -0.80 10.68
C ARG A 74 11.40 -1.47 9.45
N GLU A 75 12.13 -1.46 8.34
CA GLU A 75 11.64 -1.98 7.07
C GLU A 75 11.57 -3.50 7.02
N GLN A 76 12.47 -4.22 7.69
CA GLN A 76 12.36 -5.68 7.82
C GLN A 76 11.03 -6.08 8.49
N LYS A 77 10.62 -5.36 9.54
CA LYS A 77 9.33 -5.56 10.19
C LYS A 77 8.16 -5.22 9.26
N ASN A 78 8.22 -4.09 8.55
CA ASN A 78 7.18 -3.71 7.60
C ASN A 78 7.03 -4.75 6.48
N VAL A 79 8.14 -5.31 5.98
CA VAL A 79 8.12 -6.35 4.96
C VAL A 79 7.41 -7.60 5.47
N ASP A 80 7.71 -8.05 6.69
CA ASP A 80 7.06 -9.22 7.29
C ASP A 80 5.55 -9.01 7.54
N GLU A 81 5.10 -7.77 7.71
CA GLU A 81 3.68 -7.43 7.87
C GLU A 81 2.95 -7.29 6.53
N LEU A 82 3.64 -6.88 5.47
CA LEU A 82 3.03 -6.51 4.19
C LEU A 82 3.07 -7.61 3.14
N PHE A 83 4.05 -8.50 3.17
CA PHE A 83 4.28 -9.47 2.09
C PHE A 83 4.03 -10.90 2.53
N SER A 84 3.75 -11.76 1.56
CA SER A 84 3.71 -13.22 1.78
C SER A 84 5.07 -13.73 2.23
N THR A 85 5.05 -14.81 3.00
CA THR A 85 6.28 -15.44 3.53
C THR A 85 7.29 -15.74 2.41
N GLU A 86 6.79 -16.18 1.25
CA GLU A 86 7.62 -16.45 0.06
C GLU A 86 8.33 -15.19 -0.47
N LYS A 87 7.68 -14.02 -0.39
CA LYS A 87 8.16 -12.77 -0.99
C LYS A 87 8.94 -11.89 -0.03
N SER A 88 8.75 -12.07 1.27
CA SER A 88 9.40 -11.26 2.30
C SER A 88 10.92 -11.23 2.16
N ASN A 89 11.58 -12.37 1.86
CA ASN A 89 13.03 -12.39 1.68
C ASN A 89 13.49 -11.53 0.48
N VAL A 90 12.82 -11.65 -0.66
CA VAL A 90 13.11 -10.84 -1.86
C VAL A 90 12.92 -9.35 -1.59
N MET A 91 11.90 -9.00 -0.81
CA MET A 91 11.63 -7.60 -0.48
C MET A 91 12.61 -7.05 0.56
N LYS A 92 13.07 -7.86 1.53
CA LYS A 92 14.17 -7.49 2.45
C LYS A 92 15.46 -7.21 1.68
N ASP A 93 15.81 -8.05 0.71
CA ASP A 93 16.99 -7.84 -0.14
C ASP A 93 16.88 -6.53 -0.96
N LYS A 94 15.67 -6.19 -1.43
CA LYS A 94 15.42 -4.91 -2.12
C LYS A 94 15.61 -3.70 -1.19
N VAL A 95 15.14 -3.78 0.05
CA VAL A 95 15.38 -2.75 1.07
C VAL A 95 16.88 -2.54 1.24
N ASP A 96 17.63 -3.62 1.42
CA ASP A 96 19.08 -3.56 1.63
C ASP A 96 19.81 -2.99 0.40
N SER A 97 19.44 -3.42 -0.80
CA SER A 97 19.99 -2.89 -2.05
C SER A 97 19.70 -1.39 -2.21
N ALA A 98 18.49 -0.94 -1.87
CA ALA A 98 18.09 0.46 -1.95
C ALA A 98 18.85 1.34 -0.93
N LEU A 99 19.04 0.85 0.30
CA LEU A 99 19.83 1.54 1.33
C LEU A 99 21.33 1.64 0.97
N ASN A 100 21.86 0.64 0.27
CA ASN A 100 23.28 0.59 -0.11
C ASN A 100 23.58 1.40 -1.38
N SER A 101 22.62 1.52 -2.29
CA SER A 101 22.78 2.29 -3.54
C SER A 101 22.65 3.81 -3.36
N ARG A 102 22.00 4.27 -2.28
CA ARG A 102 21.89 5.71 -1.98
C ARG A 102 22.97 6.19 -1.00
N GLU A 103 23.66 7.26 -1.39
CA GLU A 103 24.60 7.97 -0.53
C GLU A 103 23.88 8.96 0.41
N VAL A 104 22.86 9.65 -0.11
CA VAL A 104 22.05 10.66 0.59
C VAL A 104 20.58 10.26 0.60
N LEU A 105 19.90 10.52 1.72
CA LEU A 105 18.45 10.40 1.89
C LEU A 105 17.89 11.82 2.06
N ASP A 106 17.41 12.38 0.97
CA ASP A 106 16.85 13.73 0.83
C ASP A 106 15.32 13.76 0.90
N ASP A 107 14.67 12.59 0.76
CA ASP A 107 13.25 12.41 1.00
C ASP A 107 12.90 12.68 2.47
N VAL A 108 11.92 13.54 2.72
CA VAL A 108 11.48 13.96 4.07
C VAL A 108 10.04 13.60 4.40
N ASP A 109 9.18 13.43 3.39
CA ASP A 109 7.83 12.92 3.59
C ASP A 109 7.35 12.19 2.34
N GLY A 110 6.36 11.33 2.52
CA GLY A 110 5.72 10.63 1.43
C GLY A 110 4.49 9.89 1.91
N GLY A 111 3.56 9.66 0.98
CA GLY A 111 2.37 8.91 1.28
C GLY A 111 1.42 8.77 0.10
N VAL A 112 0.28 8.15 0.40
CA VAL A 112 -0.83 7.98 -0.52
C VAL A 112 -1.80 9.15 -0.34
N VAL A 113 -2.19 9.77 -1.45
CA VAL A 113 -3.23 10.80 -1.51
C VAL A 113 -4.60 10.16 -1.72
N ASN A 114 -4.68 9.20 -2.64
CA ASN A 114 -5.93 8.57 -3.02
C ASN A 114 -5.71 7.18 -3.63
N ILE A 115 -6.66 6.28 -3.42
CA ILE A 115 -6.74 4.96 -4.08
C ILE A 115 -8.13 4.81 -4.67
N VAL A 116 -8.20 4.49 -5.96
CA VAL A 116 -9.44 4.14 -6.65
C VAL A 116 -9.33 2.73 -7.18
N ILE A 117 -9.98 1.78 -6.50
CA ILE A 117 -10.11 0.40 -6.98
C ILE A 117 -11.01 0.40 -8.23
N LYS A 118 -10.43 0.03 -9.37
CA LYS A 118 -11.16 -0.12 -10.65
C LYS A 118 -11.75 -1.51 -10.79
N GLN A 119 -11.03 -2.52 -10.30
CA GLN A 119 -11.46 -3.90 -10.30
C GLN A 119 -10.94 -4.60 -9.05
N CYS A 120 -11.78 -5.42 -8.41
CA CYS A 120 -11.37 -6.31 -7.33
C CYS A 120 -12.09 -7.65 -7.52
N ASN A 121 -11.32 -8.69 -7.83
CA ASN A 121 -11.83 -10.05 -7.95
C ASN A 121 -11.27 -10.90 -6.81
N ILE A 122 -12.14 -11.20 -5.84
CA ILE A 122 -11.79 -12.00 -4.67
C ILE A 122 -12.32 -13.41 -4.89
N LYS A 123 -11.42 -14.38 -4.82
CA LYS A 123 -11.75 -15.80 -4.86
C LYS A 123 -11.01 -16.52 -3.75
N ASP A 124 -11.78 -17.07 -2.83
CA ASP A 124 -11.27 -17.81 -1.67
C ASP A 124 -10.23 -16.97 -0.89
N ASP A 125 -8.97 -17.40 -0.88
CA ASP A 125 -7.85 -16.75 -0.20
C ASP A 125 -6.96 -15.95 -1.15
N THR A 126 -7.46 -15.58 -2.32
CA THR A 126 -6.76 -14.78 -3.32
C THR A 126 -7.60 -13.58 -3.76
N ALA A 127 -6.95 -12.46 -4.04
CA ALA A 127 -7.59 -11.28 -4.60
C ALA A 127 -6.70 -10.64 -5.68
N LEU A 128 -7.29 -10.46 -6.86
CA LEU A 128 -6.68 -9.72 -7.97
C LEU A 128 -7.31 -8.33 -8.02
N VAL A 129 -6.48 -7.30 -7.85
CA VAL A 129 -6.93 -5.93 -7.71
C VAL A 129 -6.27 -5.06 -8.75
N GLU A 130 -7.05 -4.25 -9.46
CA GLU A 130 -6.56 -3.17 -10.29
C GLU A 130 -6.98 -1.85 -9.67
N ALA A 131 -6.00 -0.99 -9.37
CA ALA A 131 -6.24 0.28 -8.70
C ALA A 131 -5.43 1.41 -9.32
N GLN A 132 -6.04 2.59 -9.34
CA GLN A 132 -5.37 3.85 -9.60
C GLN A 132 -4.88 4.41 -8.26
N VAL A 133 -3.58 4.64 -8.13
CA VAL A 133 -2.97 5.13 -6.89
C VAL A 133 -2.34 6.48 -7.14
N THR A 134 -2.81 7.49 -6.42
CA THR A 134 -2.19 8.82 -6.38
C THR A 134 -1.32 8.90 -5.13
N LYS A 135 -0.04 9.18 -5.30
CA LYS A 135 0.96 9.25 -4.23
C LYS A 135 1.80 10.51 -4.34
N TYR A 136 2.45 10.87 -3.26
CA TYR A 136 3.40 11.99 -3.24
C TYR A 136 4.68 11.61 -2.53
N ILE A 137 5.76 12.28 -2.91
CA ILE A 137 7.03 12.31 -2.20
C ILE A 137 7.45 13.77 -2.05
N THR A 138 8.08 14.10 -0.93
CA THR A 138 8.65 15.41 -0.66
C THR A 138 10.13 15.23 -0.41
N ASP A 139 10.96 15.85 -1.25
CA ASP A 139 12.42 15.88 -1.14
C ASP A 139 12.91 17.30 -0.76
N ILE A 140 14.11 17.38 -0.21
CA ILE A 140 14.81 18.66 -0.03
C ILE A 140 15.71 18.91 -1.22
N VAL A 141 15.45 20.00 -1.94
CA VAL A 141 16.25 20.44 -3.09
C VAL A 141 16.97 21.75 -2.76
N ASN A 142 18.24 21.85 -3.16
CA ASN A 142 19.02 23.08 -3.03
C ASN A 142 19.00 23.84 -4.36
N LYS A 143 18.53 25.08 -4.34
CA LYS A 143 18.51 25.97 -5.50
C LYS A 143 18.97 27.36 -5.08
N ASP A 144 19.92 27.93 -5.83
CA ASP A 144 20.47 29.27 -5.56
C ASP A 144 20.99 29.46 -4.13
N GLY A 145 21.60 28.41 -3.55
CA GLY A 145 22.13 28.41 -2.19
C GLY A 145 21.09 28.34 -1.07
N LYS A 146 19.80 28.14 -1.41
CA LYS A 146 18.69 27.96 -0.46
C LYS A 146 18.08 26.57 -0.59
N SER A 147 17.60 26.03 0.52
CA SER A 147 16.91 24.74 0.56
C SER A 147 15.40 24.92 0.44
N TYR A 148 14.77 24.09 -0.38
CA TYR A 148 13.33 24.06 -0.61
C TYR A 148 12.80 22.65 -0.39
N LYS A 149 11.58 22.53 0.12
CA LYS A 149 10.80 21.30 0.02
C LYS A 149 10.17 21.25 -1.36
N ASN A 150 10.49 20.23 -2.11
CA ASN A 150 9.90 19.94 -3.39
C ASN A 150 8.89 18.80 -3.20
N ARG A 151 7.61 19.07 -3.42
CA ARG A 151 6.58 18.01 -3.37
C ARG A 151 6.23 17.59 -4.78
N VAL A 152 6.46 16.32 -5.07
CA VAL A 152 6.11 15.69 -6.34
C VAL A 152 4.94 14.73 -6.11
N GLN A 153 3.88 14.91 -6.89
CA GLN A 153 2.75 13.98 -6.91
C GLN A 153 2.73 13.21 -8.22
N SER A 154 2.42 11.92 -8.16
CA SER A 154 2.22 11.07 -9.34
C SER A 154 0.99 10.18 -9.16
N THR A 155 0.40 9.75 -10.27
CA THR A 155 -0.72 8.80 -10.28
C THR A 155 -0.36 7.63 -11.18
N ASP A 156 -0.39 6.41 -10.63
CA ASP A 156 -0.05 5.18 -11.36
C ASP A 156 -1.25 4.23 -11.42
N MET A 157 -1.38 3.49 -12.53
CA MET A 157 -2.27 2.32 -12.60
C MET A 157 -1.49 1.06 -12.22
N LYS A 158 -1.96 0.35 -11.19
CA LYS A 158 -1.27 -0.82 -10.62
C LYS A 158 -2.18 -2.02 -10.47
N LYS A 159 -1.59 -3.20 -10.59
CA LYS A 159 -2.22 -4.50 -10.39
C LYS A 159 -1.58 -5.20 -9.20
N TYR A 160 -2.40 -5.57 -8.23
CA TYR A 160 -1.99 -6.25 -7.01
C TYR A 160 -2.52 -7.68 -7.03
N ASN A 161 -1.64 -8.62 -6.72
CA ASN A 161 -2.03 -9.95 -6.28
C ASN A 161 -1.92 -9.98 -4.75
N CYS A 162 -3.06 -10.12 -4.07
CA CYS A 162 -3.13 -10.27 -2.64
C CYS A 162 -3.51 -11.70 -2.29
N ILE A 163 -2.89 -12.26 -1.27
CA ILE A 163 -3.24 -13.59 -0.75
C ILE A 163 -3.54 -13.51 0.74
N ARG A 164 -4.33 -14.46 1.24
CA ARG A 164 -4.61 -14.56 2.68
C ARG A 164 -3.69 -15.61 3.31
N GLU A 165 -2.78 -15.17 4.16
CA GLU A 165 -1.92 -16.03 4.99
C GLU A 165 -2.30 -15.84 6.46
N ASN A 166 -2.52 -16.94 7.18
CA ASN A 166 -2.86 -16.91 8.62
C ASN A 166 -4.06 -15.98 8.95
N GLY A 167 -5.06 -15.93 8.06
CA GLY A 167 -6.25 -15.11 8.22
C GLY A 167 -6.06 -13.61 7.92
N LYS A 168 -4.88 -13.20 7.42
CA LYS A 168 -4.58 -11.80 7.06
C LYS A 168 -4.24 -11.68 5.58
N TRP A 169 -4.70 -10.60 4.96
CA TRP A 169 -4.31 -10.28 3.58
C TRP A 169 -2.89 -9.72 3.55
N VAL A 170 -2.09 -10.19 2.60
CA VAL A 170 -0.72 -9.76 2.31
C VAL A 170 -0.50 -9.59 0.81
N ILE A 171 0.51 -8.81 0.43
CA ILE A 171 0.92 -8.60 -0.97
C ILE A 171 1.81 -9.76 -1.40
N ASP A 172 1.38 -10.49 -2.42
CA ASP A 172 2.21 -11.50 -3.07
C ASP A 172 2.96 -10.91 -4.28
N ASN A 173 2.29 -10.09 -5.08
CA ASN A 173 2.93 -9.46 -6.22
C ASN A 173 2.29 -8.12 -6.58
N VAL A 174 3.08 -7.23 -7.16
CA VAL A 174 2.62 -5.97 -7.73
C VAL A 174 3.19 -5.83 -9.14
N GLY A 175 2.30 -5.75 -10.12
CA GLY A 175 2.62 -5.46 -11.50
C GLY A 175 1.95 -4.15 -11.95
N GLY A 176 2.31 -3.66 -13.12
CA GLY A 176 1.66 -2.48 -13.71
C GLY A 176 2.54 -1.76 -14.72
N GLN A 177 1.89 -0.96 -15.55
CA GLN A 177 2.54 0.00 -16.43
C GLN A 177 2.70 1.31 -15.65
N LYS A 178 3.89 1.91 -15.67
CA LYS A 178 4.06 3.28 -15.18
C LYS A 178 3.43 4.23 -16.20
N ASP A 179 2.22 4.68 -15.95
CA ASP A 179 1.66 5.83 -16.65
C ASP A 179 2.08 7.09 -15.89
N PHE A 180 3.22 7.66 -16.29
CA PHE A 180 3.66 8.96 -15.79
C PHE A 180 2.86 10.09 -16.45
N ASP A 181 1.59 10.22 -16.09
CA ASP A 181 0.82 11.41 -16.44
C ASP A 181 0.68 12.36 -15.25
N SER A 182 1.22 13.56 -15.47
CA SER A 182 1.24 14.77 -14.62
C SER A 182 2.16 14.74 -13.39
N VAL A 183 3.30 15.44 -13.52
CA VAL A 183 4.16 15.87 -12.41
C VAL A 183 3.67 17.26 -11.98
N LYS A 184 3.00 17.35 -10.82
CA LYS A 184 2.84 18.65 -10.15
C LYS A 184 4.01 18.83 -9.19
N VAL A 185 4.82 19.85 -9.45
CA VAL A 185 5.94 20.28 -8.63
C VAL A 185 5.47 21.48 -7.80
N ASP A 186 5.54 21.37 -6.47
CA ASP A 186 5.31 22.50 -5.56
C ASP A 186 6.57 22.74 -4.74
N LEU A 187 7.13 23.95 -4.84
CA LEU A 187 8.36 24.35 -4.15
C LEU A 187 8.01 25.27 -2.98
N GLN A 188 8.28 24.81 -1.76
CA GLN A 188 8.09 25.58 -0.54
C GLN A 188 9.46 25.91 0.10
N PRO A 189 9.75 27.18 0.42
CA PRO A 189 10.96 27.52 1.16
C PRO A 189 11.01 26.80 2.51
N ILE A 190 12.21 26.40 2.95
CA ILE A 190 12.44 25.98 4.32
C ILE A 190 12.83 27.23 5.11
N GLU A 191 11.96 27.67 6.03
CA GLU A 191 12.24 28.76 6.99
C GLU A 191 13.22 28.33 8.07
#